data_AF-A0A6J4X2P0-F1
#
_entry.id   AF-A0A6J4X2P0-F1
#
_cell.length_a   1.000
_cell.length_b   1.000
_cell.length_c   1.000
_cell.angle_alpha   90.00
_cell.angle_beta   90.00
_cell.angle_gamma   90.00
#
_symmetry.space_group_name_H-M   'P 1'
#
loop_
_entity.id
_entity.type
_entity.pdbx_description
1 polymer ?
#
loop_
_entity_poly.entity_id
_entity_poly.type
_entity_poly.pdbx_seq_one_letter_code
_entity_poly.pdbx_strand_id
1 'polypeptide(L)'
;MALIYLGFDQCNENPAEMKKVQELLLRQKPHVKVYNSDGILERLVSREVAVHHNWNGYAMRARMQYPALKYAFPVEGVLSWVDNLVVPTGAKNYANAIKFIEFMLQPENAAMQSNNNRYANGIKGSEAFMDKDLKTAPELNVPEGYKTVFLETCSEKAIRLYGKVWTRLKQ
;
A
#
# COMPACT_ATOMS: atom_id res chain seq x y z
N MET A 1 -7.51 -1.41 -6.53
CA MET A 1 -8.09 -0.22 -7.20
C MET A 1 -9.06 -0.55 -8.33
N ALA A 2 -8.75 -1.39 -9.32
CA ALA A 2 -9.68 -1.67 -10.43
C ALA A 2 -11.05 -2.23 -9.99
N LEU A 3 -11.09 -3.10 -8.97
CA LEU A 3 -12.34 -3.58 -8.36
C LEU A 3 -13.15 -2.42 -7.75
N ILE A 4 -12.49 -1.58 -6.94
CA ILE A 4 -13.10 -0.39 -6.31
C ILE A 4 -13.69 0.54 -7.38
N TYR A 5 -12.93 0.83 -8.45
CA TYR A 5 -13.38 1.67 -9.56
C TYR A 5 -14.63 1.11 -10.27
N LEU A 6 -14.71 -0.22 -10.41
CA LEU A 6 -15.86 -0.90 -11.01
C LEU A 6 -17.01 -1.16 -10.02
N GLY A 7 -16.85 -0.79 -8.75
CA GLY A 7 -17.84 -1.05 -7.70
C GLY A 7 -17.96 -2.52 -7.31
N PHE A 8 -16.95 -3.35 -7.58
CA PHE A 8 -16.93 -4.77 -7.23
C PHE A 8 -16.24 -5.02 -5.88
N ASP A 9 -16.66 -6.10 -5.21
CA ASP A 9 -16.10 -6.52 -3.93
C ASP A 9 -14.62 -6.86 -4.01
N GLN A 10 -13.88 -6.62 -2.92
CA GLN A 10 -12.42 -6.79 -2.90
C GLN A 10 -11.99 -8.25 -3.07
N CYS A 11 -12.77 -9.21 -2.59
CA CYS A 11 -12.53 -10.66 -2.72
C CYS A 11 -13.47 -11.31 -3.75
N ASN A 12 -13.74 -10.58 -4.84
CA ASN A 12 -14.60 -11.02 -5.93
C ASN A 12 -14.21 -12.40 -6.48
N GLU A 13 -15.18 -13.32 -6.47
CA GLU A 13 -15.04 -14.67 -7.03
C GLU A 13 -15.81 -14.89 -8.34
N ASN A 14 -16.41 -13.84 -8.90
CA ASN A 14 -17.24 -13.90 -10.10
C ASN A 14 -16.35 -13.78 -11.36
N PRO A 15 -16.23 -14.85 -12.17
CA PRO A 15 -15.38 -14.81 -13.36
C PRO A 15 -15.81 -13.77 -14.40
N ALA A 16 -17.10 -13.46 -14.49
CA ALA A 16 -17.61 -12.46 -15.44
C ALA A 16 -17.21 -11.04 -15.04
N GLU A 17 -17.24 -10.72 -13.75
CA GLU A 17 -16.78 -9.42 -13.23
C GLU A 17 -15.26 -9.30 -13.32
N MET A 18 -14.53 -10.38 -13.04
CA MET A 18 -13.08 -10.41 -13.23
C MET A 18 -12.65 -10.27 -14.70
N LYS A 19 -13.49 -10.68 -15.65
CA LYS A 19 -13.28 -10.39 -17.07
C LYS A 19 -13.37 -8.88 -17.35
N LYS A 20 -14.35 -8.18 -16.77
CA LYS A 20 -14.49 -6.71 -16.88
C LYS A 20 -13.29 -5.99 -16.24
N VAL A 21 -12.77 -6.50 -15.12
CA VAL A 21 -11.52 -5.98 -14.50
C VAL A 21 -10.34 -6.12 -15.47
N GLN A 22 -10.19 -7.29 -16.10
CA GLN A 22 -9.12 -7.53 -17.07
C GLN A 22 -9.22 -6.58 -18.27
N GLU A 23 -10.42 -6.43 -18.84
CA GLU A 23 -10.67 -5.54 -19.98
C GLU A 23 -10.35 -4.07 -19.62
N LEU A 24 -10.71 -3.62 -18.42
CA LEU A 24 -10.34 -2.30 -17.93
C LEU A 24 -8.82 -2.12 -17.86
N LEU A 25 -8.11 -3.05 -17.25
CA LEU A 25 -6.65 -2.97 -17.10
C LEU A 25 -5.92 -3.08 -18.44
N LEU A 26 -6.41 -3.89 -19.37
CA LEU A 26 -5.85 -3.98 -20.72
C LEU A 26 -6.05 -2.68 -21.51
N ARG A 27 -7.17 -1.98 -21.34
CA ARG A 27 -7.36 -0.63 -21.92
C ARG A 27 -6.42 0.41 -21.30
N GLN A 28 -6.08 0.25 -20.03
CA GLN A 28 -5.14 1.13 -19.33
C GLN A 28 -3.68 0.85 -19.71
N LYS A 29 -3.32 -0.40 -20.00
CA LYS A 29 -1.95 -0.87 -20.27
C LYS A 29 -1.14 0.00 -21.25
N PRO A 30 -1.68 0.51 -22.38
CA PRO A 30 -0.94 1.39 -23.29
C PRO A 30 -0.41 2.68 -22.64
N HIS A 31 -1.02 3.11 -21.53
CA HIS A 31 -0.61 4.30 -20.78
C HIS A 31 0.33 3.98 -19.60
N VAL A 32 0.66 2.70 -19.38
CA VAL A 32 1.48 2.26 -18.26
C VAL A 32 2.91 2.03 -18.73
N LYS A 33 3.83 2.83 -18.20
CA LYS A 33 5.26 2.66 -18.44
C LYS A 33 5.79 1.35 -17.86
N VAL A 34 5.40 1.03 -16.63
CA VAL A 34 5.89 -0.14 -15.90
C VAL A 34 4.91 -0.54 -14.79
N TYR A 35 4.84 -1.85 -14.52
CA TYR A 35 4.18 -2.41 -13.35
C TYR A 35 5.25 -2.89 -12.36
N ASN A 36 5.57 -2.09 -11.35
CA ASN A 36 6.58 -2.43 -10.34
C ASN A 36 6.25 -1.76 -8.99
N SER A 37 6.64 -2.41 -7.88
CA SER A 37 6.58 -1.85 -6.52
C SER A 37 7.94 -1.32 -6.02
N ASP A 38 9.01 -1.53 -6.78
CA ASP A 38 10.36 -1.05 -6.52
C ASP A 38 10.72 0.14 -7.42
N GLY A 39 11.70 0.94 -7.00
CA GLY A 39 12.23 2.06 -7.77
C GLY A 39 11.22 3.21 -7.96
N ILE A 40 10.17 3.27 -7.14
CA ILE A 40 9.06 4.20 -7.31
C ILE A 40 9.52 5.65 -7.11
N LEU A 41 10.33 5.87 -6.06
CA LEU A 41 10.83 7.18 -5.70
C LEU A 41 11.68 7.76 -6.83
N GLU A 42 12.63 6.97 -7.35
CA GLU A 42 13.57 7.39 -8.37
C GLU A 42 12.83 7.79 -9.66
N ARG A 43 11.81 7.03 -10.07
CA ARG A 43 11.02 7.34 -11.28
C ARG A 43 10.17 8.60 -11.15
N LEU A 44 9.62 8.85 -9.96
CA LEU A 44 8.84 10.06 -9.70
C LEU A 44 9.75 11.30 -9.64
N VAL A 45 10.89 11.20 -8.94
CA VAL A 45 11.83 12.32 -8.78
C VAL A 45 12.54 12.65 -10.10
N SER A 46 12.93 11.64 -10.88
CA SER A 46 13.55 11.83 -12.21
C SER A 46 12.56 12.29 -13.29
N ARG A 47 11.25 12.24 -12.99
CA ARG A 47 10.15 12.53 -13.92
C ARG A 47 10.06 11.55 -15.09
N GLU A 48 10.55 10.32 -14.92
CA GLU A 48 10.35 9.24 -15.88
C GLU A 48 8.86 8.91 -16.08
N VAL A 49 8.07 9.08 -15.01
CA VAL A 49 6.60 8.93 -15.04
C VAL A 49 5.92 10.19 -14.52
N ALA A 50 4.79 10.56 -15.13
CA ALA A 50 3.99 11.71 -14.69
C ALA A 50 3.10 11.40 -13.48
N VAL A 51 2.67 10.14 -13.33
CA VAL A 51 1.78 9.66 -12.26
C VAL A 51 2.20 8.26 -11.85
N HIS A 52 2.09 7.94 -10.56
CA HIS A 52 2.32 6.60 -10.04
C HIS A 52 1.25 6.24 -9.00
N HIS A 53 0.64 5.06 -9.12
CA HIS A 53 -0.17 4.49 -8.05
C HIS A 53 0.77 3.92 -6.98
N ASN A 54 0.77 4.49 -5.78
CA ASN A 54 1.86 4.30 -4.84
C ASN A 54 1.38 4.10 -3.40
N TRP A 55 2.22 3.46 -2.60
CA TRP A 55 2.09 3.39 -1.14
C TRP A 55 2.39 4.76 -0.52
N ASN A 56 1.63 5.13 0.51
CA ASN A 56 1.60 6.46 1.07
C ASN A 56 2.94 6.92 1.67
N GLY A 57 3.66 6.07 2.40
CA GLY A 57 4.98 6.42 2.93
C GLY A 57 6.05 6.63 1.85
N TYR A 58 6.06 5.79 0.80
CA TYR A 58 6.92 6.03 -0.36
C TYR A 58 6.58 7.32 -1.10
N ALA A 59 5.29 7.64 -1.22
CA ALA A 59 4.85 8.89 -1.84
C ALA A 59 5.31 10.11 -1.02
N MET A 60 5.23 10.05 0.31
CA MET A 60 5.74 11.11 1.18
C MET A 60 7.25 11.28 0.99
N ARG A 61 8.02 10.18 0.99
CA ARG A 61 9.48 10.23 0.74
C ARG A 61 9.82 10.83 -0.62
N ALA A 62 9.07 10.50 -1.66
CA ALA A 62 9.25 11.08 -2.99
C ALA A 62 8.95 12.60 -2.97
N ARG A 63 7.85 13.02 -2.32
CA ARG A 63 7.50 14.43 -2.17
C ARG A 63 8.53 15.23 -1.36
N MET A 64 9.17 14.62 -0.36
CA MET A 64 10.26 15.25 0.39
C MET A 64 11.46 15.57 -0.51
N GLN A 65 11.74 14.73 -1.52
CA GLN A 65 12.83 14.98 -2.48
C GLN A 65 12.41 15.87 -3.66
N TYR A 66 11.15 15.78 -4.08
CA TYR A 66 10.59 16.62 -5.13
C TYR A 66 9.27 17.25 -4.68
N PRO A 67 9.31 18.42 -3.99
CA PRO A 67 8.14 19.04 -3.36
C PRO A 67 7.00 19.47 -4.30
N ALA A 68 7.26 19.48 -5.61
CA ALA A 68 6.22 19.73 -6.61
C ALA A 68 5.25 18.54 -6.78
N LEU A 69 5.63 17.33 -6.34
CA LEU A 69 4.73 16.17 -6.33
C LEU A 69 3.51 16.43 -5.45
N LYS A 70 2.36 15.97 -5.93
CA LYS A 70 1.09 16.00 -5.22
C LYS A 70 0.62 14.58 -4.98
N TYR A 71 0.13 14.33 -3.78
CA TYR A 71 -0.56 13.10 -3.44
C TYR A 71 -2.06 13.31 -3.57
N ALA A 72 -2.75 12.34 -4.16
CA ALA A 72 -4.19 12.41 -4.39
C ALA A 72 -4.85 11.10 -3.98
N PHE A 73 -5.96 11.22 -3.27
CA PHE A 73 -6.84 10.10 -2.96
C PHE A 73 -7.90 9.95 -4.07
N PRO A 74 -8.09 8.75 -4.65
CA PRO A 74 -9.14 8.51 -5.64
C PRO A 74 -10.53 8.65 -5.01
N VAL A 75 -11.44 9.34 -5.70
CA VAL A 75 -12.81 9.62 -5.20
C VAL A 75 -13.67 8.36 -5.11
N GLU A 76 -13.34 7.34 -5.90
CA GLU A 76 -14.00 6.03 -5.89
C GLU A 76 -13.71 5.24 -4.60
N GLY A 77 -12.62 5.61 -3.91
CA GLY A 77 -12.24 5.06 -2.63
C GLY A 77 -10.74 4.80 -2.51
N VAL A 78 -10.32 4.53 -1.29
CA VAL A 78 -8.92 4.29 -0.91
C VAL A 78 -8.76 2.90 -0.32
N LEU A 79 -7.64 2.26 -0.60
CA LEU A 79 -7.28 0.98 -0.01
C LEU A 79 -6.49 1.21 1.28
N SER A 80 -7.02 0.74 2.40
CA SER A 80 -6.31 0.66 3.67
C SER A 80 -5.69 -0.73 3.83
N TRP A 81 -4.55 -0.81 4.51
CA TRP A 81 -3.74 -2.02 4.63
C TRP A 81 -2.91 -1.95 5.91
N VAL A 82 -2.37 -3.09 6.33
CA VAL A 82 -1.47 -3.20 7.48
C VAL A 82 -0.46 -4.30 7.24
N ASP A 83 0.80 -4.02 7.53
CA ASP A 83 1.85 -5.03 7.61
C ASP A 83 2.01 -5.48 9.06
N ASN A 84 2.20 -6.79 9.25
CA ASN A 84 2.29 -7.40 10.58
C ASN A 84 3.57 -8.23 10.70
N LEU A 85 4.20 -8.17 11.88
CA LEU A 85 5.24 -9.13 12.24
C LEU A 85 4.60 -10.45 12.67
N VAL A 86 5.09 -11.56 12.13
CA VAL A 86 4.62 -12.91 12.45
C VAL A 86 5.79 -13.83 12.73
N VAL A 87 5.59 -14.84 13.57
CA VAL A 87 6.56 -15.92 13.79
C VAL A 87 6.07 -17.18 13.08
N PRO A 88 6.76 -17.65 12.02
CA PRO A 88 6.35 -18.85 11.31
C PRO A 88 6.41 -20.10 12.18
N THR A 89 5.48 -21.04 11.95
CA THR A 89 5.56 -22.38 12.55
C THR A 89 6.89 -23.05 12.16
N GLY A 90 7.60 -23.60 13.14
CA GLY A 90 8.91 -24.22 12.92
C GLY A 90 10.10 -23.25 12.97
N ALA A 91 9.91 -21.99 13.38
CA ALA A 91 11.00 -21.06 13.59
C ALA A 91 12.04 -21.62 14.59
N LYS A 92 13.26 -21.88 14.12
CA LYS A 92 14.35 -22.44 14.92
C LYS A 92 14.77 -21.56 16.10
N ASN A 93 14.59 -20.25 15.97
CA ASN A 93 14.96 -19.24 16.97
C ASN A 93 13.73 -18.52 17.54
N TYR A 94 12.69 -19.26 17.91
CA TYR A 94 11.41 -18.71 18.38
C TYR A 94 11.57 -17.65 19.48
N ALA A 95 12.34 -17.95 20.52
CA ALA A 95 12.54 -17.01 21.65
C ALA A 95 13.16 -15.67 21.22
N ASN A 96 14.09 -15.68 20.25
CA ASN A 96 14.68 -14.45 19.73
C ASN A 96 13.71 -13.68 18.81
N ALA A 97 12.87 -14.39 18.06
CA ALA A 97 11.83 -13.75 17.26
C ALA A 97 10.82 -13.00 18.14
N ILE A 98 10.42 -13.61 19.27
CA ILE A 98 9.56 -12.94 20.25
C ILE A 98 10.24 -11.71 20.85
N LYS A 99 11.50 -11.82 21.29
CA LYS A 99 12.27 -10.66 21.80
C LYS A 99 12.37 -9.53 20.78
N PHE A 100 12.51 -9.86 19.50
CA PHE A 100 12.53 -8.85 18.44
C PHE A 100 11.17 -8.16 18.29
N ILE A 101 10.06 -8.92 18.34
CA ILE A 101 8.72 -8.32 18.33
C ILE A 101 8.53 -7.41 19.56
N GLU A 102 8.90 -7.86 20.76
CA GLU A 102 8.84 -7.05 21.98
C GLU A 102 9.67 -5.76 21.88
N PHE A 103 10.84 -5.82 21.25
CA PHE A 103 11.66 -4.66 20.96
C PHE A 103 10.94 -3.70 19.99
N MET A 104 10.36 -4.21 18.91
CA MET A 104 9.64 -3.40 17.92
C MET A 104 8.34 -2.78 18.48
N LEU A 105 7.75 -3.39 19.51
CA LEU A 105 6.56 -2.88 20.20
C LEU A 105 6.86 -1.74 21.18
N GLN A 106 8.13 -1.42 21.47
CA GLN A 106 8.45 -0.26 22.30
C GLN A 106 8.09 1.04 21.55
N PRO A 107 7.38 2.01 22.17
CA PRO A 107 6.92 3.23 21.52
C PRO A 107 8.01 4.00 20.76
N GLU A 108 9.19 4.14 21.35
CA GLU A 108 10.35 4.83 20.75
C GLU A 108 10.86 4.12 19.49
N ASN A 109 10.89 2.78 19.51
CA ASN A 109 11.36 1.97 18.38
C ASN A 109 10.34 1.97 17.24
N ALA A 110 9.05 1.86 17.55
CA ALA A 110 7.98 1.98 16.57
C ALA A 110 7.99 3.35 15.90
N ALA A 111 8.16 4.42 16.68
CA ALA A 111 8.29 5.78 16.15
C ALA A 111 9.55 5.96 15.29
N MET A 112 10.69 5.39 15.71
CA MET A 112 11.93 5.42 14.92
C MET A 112 11.71 4.81 13.53
N GLN A 113 10.98 3.70 13.45
CA GLN A 113 10.62 3.10 12.16
C GLN A 113 9.72 4.02 11.34
N SER A 114 8.65 4.56 11.93
CA SER A 114 7.76 5.52 11.28
C SER A 114 8.49 6.77 10.76
N ASN A 115 9.42 7.32 11.54
CA ASN A 115 10.23 8.47 11.14
C ASN A 115 11.16 8.13 9.98
N ASN A 116 11.67 6.90 9.91
CA ASN A 116 12.52 6.48 8.80
C ASN A 116 11.71 6.17 7.53
N ASN A 117 10.68 5.34 7.64
CA ASN A 117 9.94 4.79 6.48
C ASN A 117 8.77 5.67 6.02
N ARG A 118 8.36 6.62 6.86
CA ARG A 118 7.23 7.55 6.65
C ARG A 118 5.84 6.91 6.62
N TYR A 119 5.67 5.78 7.32
CA TYR A 119 4.37 5.14 7.54
C TYR A 119 3.91 5.33 8.99
N ALA A 120 2.59 5.40 9.19
CA ALA A 120 2.01 5.30 10.52
C ALA A 120 2.20 3.90 11.09
N ASN A 121 2.20 3.80 12.42
CA ASN A 121 2.24 2.53 13.15
C ASN A 121 1.05 2.44 14.13
N GLY A 122 0.78 1.24 14.64
CA GLY A 122 -0.34 0.99 15.57
C GLY A 122 0.04 0.98 17.06
N ILE A 123 1.23 1.45 17.43
CA ILE A 123 1.74 1.37 18.81
C ILE A 123 1.36 2.62 19.59
N LYS A 124 0.48 2.43 20.58
CA LYS A 124 0.03 3.49 21.47
C LYS A 124 1.21 4.13 22.21
N GLY A 125 1.28 5.45 22.18
CA GLY A 125 2.34 6.24 22.83
C GLY A 125 3.53 6.52 21.93
N SER A 126 3.63 5.87 20.75
CA SER A 126 4.69 6.16 19.78
C SER A 126 4.57 7.58 19.21
N GLU A 127 3.37 8.17 19.23
CA GLU A 127 3.07 9.50 18.70
C GLU A 127 3.84 10.61 19.42
N ALA A 128 4.30 10.37 20.66
CA ALA A 128 5.15 11.28 21.42
C ALA A 128 6.57 11.40 20.83
N PHE A 129 7.03 10.38 20.09
CA PHE A 129 8.37 10.27 19.51
C PHE A 129 8.40 10.42 17.98
N MET A 130 7.22 10.52 17.35
CA MET A 130 7.11 10.69 15.90
C MET A 130 7.41 12.13 15.45
N ASP A 131 8.03 12.27 14.29
CA ASP A 131 8.30 13.55 13.65
C ASP A 131 6.98 14.32 13.41
N LYS A 132 7.01 15.64 13.60
CA LYS A 132 5.82 16.49 13.45
C LYS A 132 5.28 16.48 12.01
N ASP A 133 6.15 16.34 11.02
CA ASP A 133 5.79 16.38 9.61
C ASP A 133 4.97 15.16 9.16
N LEU A 134 5.12 14.00 9.83
CA LEU A 134 4.28 12.82 9.63
C LEU A 134 2.83 13.11 9.98
N LYS A 135 2.59 13.80 11.11
CA LYS A 135 1.22 14.07 11.60
C LYS A 135 0.41 14.92 10.63
N THR A 136 1.07 15.82 9.90
CA THR A 136 0.43 16.72 8.94
C THR A 136 0.58 16.29 7.48
N ALA A 137 1.20 15.13 7.23
CA ALA A 137 1.44 14.68 5.86
C ALA A 137 0.11 14.32 5.16
N PRO A 138 -0.18 14.86 3.96
CA PRO A 138 -1.38 14.50 3.22
C PRO A 138 -1.45 13.00 2.89
N GLU A 139 -0.30 12.33 2.75
CA GLU A 139 -0.22 10.89 2.51
C GLU A 139 -0.76 10.04 3.67
N LEU A 140 -0.69 10.56 4.90
CA LEU A 140 -1.10 9.85 6.11
C LEU A 140 -2.49 10.26 6.60
N ASN A 141 -3.07 11.31 6.02
CA ASN A 141 -4.34 11.88 6.45
C ASN A 141 -5.36 11.79 5.31
N VAL A 142 -6.10 10.68 5.28
CA VAL A 142 -7.23 10.50 4.36
C VAL A 142 -8.31 11.53 4.72
N PRO A 143 -8.76 12.39 3.79
CA PRO A 143 -9.80 13.36 4.07
C PRO A 143 -11.13 12.70 4.44
N GLU A 144 -11.95 13.42 5.20
CA GLU A 144 -13.31 12.98 5.54
C GLU A 144 -14.15 12.75 4.28
N GLY A 145 -15.04 11.76 4.33
CA GLY A 145 -15.96 11.42 3.22
C GLY A 145 -15.39 10.47 2.17
N TYR A 146 -14.09 10.14 2.21
CA TYR A 146 -13.52 9.13 1.32
C TYR A 146 -13.89 7.71 1.77
N LYS A 147 -14.47 6.92 0.85
CA LYS A 147 -14.72 5.49 1.08
C LYS A 147 -13.39 4.77 1.29
N THR A 148 -13.21 4.17 2.47
CA THR A 148 -12.03 3.36 2.78
C THR A 148 -12.40 1.88 2.72
N VAL A 149 -11.62 1.09 1.99
CA VAL A 149 -11.76 -0.37 1.90
C VAL A 149 -10.51 -0.99 2.51
N PHE A 150 -10.67 -1.78 3.57
CA PHE A 150 -9.55 -2.44 4.23
C PHE A 150 -9.20 -3.75 3.52
N LEU A 151 -7.91 -3.94 3.21
CA LEU A 151 -7.40 -5.12 2.53
C LEU A 151 -7.57 -6.38 3.40
N GLU A 152 -8.59 -7.18 3.08
CA GLU A 152 -8.83 -8.46 3.73
C GLU A 152 -8.14 -9.67 3.05
N THR A 153 -8.04 -10.78 3.77
CA THR A 153 -7.56 -12.06 3.25
C THR A 153 -8.64 -12.73 2.40
N CYS A 154 -8.40 -12.85 1.10
CA CYS A 154 -9.35 -13.48 0.18
C CYS A 154 -9.20 -15.01 0.12
N SER A 155 -10.24 -15.68 -0.38
CA SER A 155 -10.21 -17.12 -0.66
C SER A 155 -9.18 -17.48 -1.74
N GLU A 156 -8.76 -18.75 -1.79
CA GLU A 156 -7.91 -19.25 -2.86
C GLU A 156 -8.52 -19.06 -4.25
N LYS A 157 -9.85 -19.12 -4.36
CA LYS A 157 -10.56 -18.95 -5.63
C LYS A 157 -10.46 -17.50 -6.12
N ALA A 158 -10.68 -16.52 -5.25
CA ALA A 158 -10.49 -15.10 -5.57
C ALA A 158 -9.03 -14.81 -5.93
N ILE A 159 -8.07 -15.29 -5.12
CA ILE A 159 -6.62 -15.12 -5.38
C ILE A 159 -6.24 -15.69 -6.75
N ARG A 160 -6.75 -16.89 -7.10
CA ARG A 160 -6.50 -17.51 -8.40
C ARG A 160 -7.07 -16.69 -9.56
N LEU A 161 -8.23 -16.05 -9.38
CA LEU A 161 -8.78 -15.14 -10.39
C LEU A 161 -7.91 -13.88 -10.54
N TYR A 162 -7.42 -13.29 -9.46
CA TYR A 162 -6.46 -12.17 -9.54
C TYR A 162 -5.17 -12.57 -10.25
N GLY A 163 -4.63 -13.74 -9.93
CA GLY A 163 -3.44 -14.28 -10.59
C GLY A 163 -3.64 -14.46 -12.11
N LYS A 164 -4.82 -14.91 -12.54
CA LYS A 164 -5.17 -15.03 -13.97
C LYS A 164 -5.22 -13.67 -14.66
N VAL A 165 -5.91 -12.68 -14.05
CA VAL A 165 -5.99 -11.32 -14.60
C VAL A 165 -4.61 -10.69 -14.69
N TRP A 166 -3.80 -10.80 -13.63
CA TRP A 166 -2.46 -10.22 -13.58
C TRP A 166 -1.49 -10.85 -14.58
N THR A 167 -1.49 -12.17 -14.69
CA THR A 167 -0.65 -12.88 -15.67
C THR A 167 -0.97 -12.43 -17.09
N ARG A 168 -2.25 -12.33 -17.44
CA ARG A 168 -2.69 -11.85 -18.77
C ARG A 168 -2.38 -10.38 -19.01
N LEU A 169 -2.45 -9.54 -17.97
CA LEU A 169 -2.10 -8.13 -18.09
C LEU A 169 -0.60 -7.95 -18.38
N LYS A 170 0.26 -8.79 -17.80
CA LYS A 170 1.72 -8.68 -17.98
C LYS A 170 2.25 -9.27 -19.29
N GLN A 171 1.48 -10.13 -19.97
CA GLN A 171 1.77 -10.58 -21.35
C GLN A 171 1.53 -9.42 -22.31
#